data_AF-A0A5B8NY74-F1
#
_entry.id   AF-A0A5B8NY74-F1
#
_cell.length_a   1.000
_cell.length_b   1.000
_cell.length_c   1.000
_cell.angle_alpha   90.00
_cell.angle_beta   90.00
_cell.angle_gamma   90.00
#
_symmetry.space_group_name_H-M   'P 1'
#
loop_
_entity.id
_entity.type
_entity.pdbx_description
1 polymer ?
#
loop_
_entity_poly.entity_id
_entity_poly.type
_entity_poly.pdbx_seq_one_letter_code
_entity_poly.pdbx_strand_id
1 'polypeptide(L)'
;MQQAHFAQAPMQSNKSVLIAAVLAFFLGGLGLHNFYLGYTKQGLTMLILLLIGSVLTPILIGVPIVVAVEIWAFVEFIMILTRSGRFQTDAHGFLL
;
A
#
# COMPACT_ATOMS: atom_id res chain seq x y z
N MET A 1 30.47 25.37 -23.20
CA MET A 1 29.00 25.29 -23.05
C MET A 1 28.71 24.56 -21.74
N GLN A 2 28.46 25.32 -20.66
CA GLN A 2 28.15 24.76 -19.35
C GLN A 2 26.73 24.21 -19.40
N GLN A 3 26.58 22.89 -19.60
CA GLN A 3 25.30 22.21 -19.50
C GLN A 3 24.82 22.28 -18.06
N ALA A 4 23.99 23.28 -17.76
CA ALA A 4 23.19 23.32 -16.56
C ALA A 4 22.33 22.06 -16.55
N HIS A 5 22.80 21.04 -15.83
CA HIS A 5 21.97 19.96 -15.35
C HIS A 5 21.01 20.64 -14.37
N PHE A 6 19.89 21.15 -14.87
CA PHE A 6 18.76 21.47 -14.02
C PHE A 6 18.45 20.17 -13.32
N ALA A 7 18.86 20.05 -12.05
CA ALA A 7 18.39 18.97 -11.20
C ALA A 7 16.87 19.10 -11.20
N GLN A 8 16.20 18.29 -12.02
CA GLN A 8 14.74 18.26 -12.04
C GLN A 8 14.33 17.89 -10.62
N ALA A 9 13.80 18.87 -9.89
CA ALA A 9 13.25 18.63 -8.57
C ALA A 9 12.26 17.47 -8.71
N PRO A 10 12.37 16.43 -7.87
CA PRO A 10 11.50 15.27 -8.00
C PRO A 10 10.05 15.74 -7.95
N MET A 11 9.27 15.39 -8.97
CA MET A 11 7.86 15.75 -9.00
C MET A 11 7.17 15.13 -7.79
N GLN A 12 6.52 15.96 -7.00
CA GLN A 12 5.88 15.57 -5.75
C GLN A 12 4.47 15.07 -6.03
N SER A 13 4.09 13.96 -5.39
CA SER A 13 2.76 13.38 -5.52
C SER A 13 1.75 14.29 -4.82
N ASN A 14 0.54 14.38 -5.38
CA ASN A 14 -0.60 14.98 -4.67
C ASN A 14 -1.15 14.07 -3.55
N LYS A 15 -0.54 12.89 -3.34
CA LYS A 15 -0.97 11.91 -2.34
C LYS A 15 -0.19 12.09 -1.04
N SER A 16 -0.88 11.99 0.08
CA SER A 16 -0.31 12.21 1.40
C SER A 16 0.07 10.88 2.06
N VAL A 17 1.31 10.79 2.57
CA VAL A 17 1.74 9.68 3.44
C VAL A 17 0.83 9.51 4.65
N LEU A 18 0.36 10.61 5.24
CA LEU A 18 -0.49 10.55 6.43
C LEU A 18 -1.83 9.88 6.09
N ILE A 19 -2.44 10.24 4.97
CA ILE A 19 -3.69 9.61 4.50
C ILE A 19 -3.45 8.13 4.20
N ALA A 20 -2.35 7.80 3.52
CA ALA A 20 -1.98 6.42 3.24
C ALA A 20 -1.78 5.59 4.52
N ALA A 21 -1.13 6.15 5.54
CA ALA A 21 -0.91 5.49 6.83
C ALA A 21 -2.20 5.28 7.62
N VAL A 22 -3.08 6.29 7.65
CA VAL A 22 -4.42 6.18 8.27
C VAL A 22 -5.25 5.11 7.57
N LEU A 23 -5.25 5.08 6.23
CA LEU A 23 -5.91 4.04 5.46
C LEU A 23 -5.33 2.66 5.74
N ALA A 24 -4.00 2.54 5.84
CA ALA A 24 -3.35 1.26 6.13
C ALA A 24 -3.63 0.77 7.55
N PHE A 25 -3.80 1.67 8.53
CA PHE A 25 -4.11 1.29 9.91
C PHE A 25 -5.56 0.83 10.08
N PHE A 26 -6.53 1.57 9.55
CA PHE A 26 -7.96 1.27 9.75
C PHE A 26 -8.55 0.34 8.69
N LEU A 27 -8.05 0.39 7.46
CA LEU A 27 -8.58 -0.34 6.29
C LEU A 27 -7.46 -1.13 5.58
N GLY A 28 -6.40 -1.49 6.32
CA GLY A 28 -5.25 -2.23 5.81
C GLY A 28 -5.62 -3.60 5.25
N GLY A 29 -6.43 -4.38 5.98
CA GLY A 29 -6.90 -5.69 5.52
C GLY A 29 -7.71 -5.63 4.22
N LEU A 30 -8.38 -4.51 3.95
CA LEU A 30 -9.11 -4.26 2.70
C LEU A 30 -8.17 -3.86 1.54
N GLY A 31 -6.93 -3.45 1.83
CA GLY A 31 -5.96 -2.98 0.85
C GLY A 31 -6.20 -1.56 0.33
N LEU A 32 -6.97 -0.72 1.03
CA LEU A 32 -7.34 0.62 0.55
C LEU A 32 -6.17 1.60 0.46
N HIS A 33 -5.13 1.44 1.27
CA HIS A 33 -3.90 2.23 1.14
C HIS A 33 -3.20 1.98 -0.20
N ASN A 34 -3.21 0.73 -0.70
CA ASN A 34 -2.64 0.41 -2.01
C ASN A 34 -3.46 1.04 -3.14
N PHE A 35 -4.79 1.01 -3.06
CA PHE A 35 -5.64 1.73 -4.02
C PHE A 35 -5.40 3.24 -3.95
N TYR A 36 -5.30 3.80 -2.75
CA TYR A 36 -5.00 5.22 -2.57
C TYR A 36 -3.66 5.57 -3.19
N LEU A 37 -2.60 4.76 -3.05
CA LEU A 37 -1.29 5.04 -3.65
C LEU A 37 -1.21 4.72 -5.15
N GLY A 38 -2.27 4.17 -5.75
CA GLY A 38 -2.33 3.80 -7.17
C GLY A 38 -1.85 2.38 -7.47
N TYR A 39 -1.52 1.59 -6.46
CA TYR A 39 -1.18 0.17 -6.56
C TYR A 39 -2.44 -0.71 -6.66
N THR A 40 -3.28 -0.45 -7.66
CA THR A 40 -4.60 -1.09 -7.84
C THR A 40 -4.52 -2.62 -7.85
N LYS A 41 -3.49 -3.19 -8.50
CA LYS A 41 -3.31 -4.65 -8.55
C LYS A 41 -3.12 -5.26 -7.16
N GLN A 42 -2.32 -4.60 -6.30
CA GLN A 42 -2.02 -5.09 -4.95
C GLN A 42 -3.23 -4.93 -4.03
N GLY A 43 -3.90 -3.77 -4.07
CA GLY A 43 -5.15 -3.57 -3.34
C GLY A 43 -6.21 -4.60 -3.73
N LEU A 44 -6.33 -4.90 -5.03
CA LEU A 44 -7.28 -5.89 -5.53
C LEU A 44 -6.92 -7.31 -5.08
N THR A 45 -5.64 -7.68 -5.08
CA THR A 45 -5.19 -8.98 -4.55
C THR A 45 -5.53 -9.12 -3.07
N MET A 46 -5.29 -8.10 -2.25
CA MET A 46 -5.67 -8.11 -0.83
C MET A 46 -7.17 -8.29 -0.66
N LEU A 47 -7.98 -7.53 -1.40
CA LEU A 47 -9.43 -7.63 -1.32
C LEU A 47 -9.95 -9.02 -1.70
N ILE A 48 -9.41 -9.62 -2.78
CA ILE A 48 -9.80 -10.98 -3.21
C ILE A 48 -9.37 -12.02 -2.16
N LEU A 49 -8.15 -11.93 -1.64
CA LEU A 49 -7.67 -12.84 -0.61
C LEU A 49 -8.48 -12.73 0.68
N LEU A 50 -8.84 -11.52 1.09
CA LEU A 50 -9.69 -11.30 2.26
C LEU A 50 -11.09 -11.88 2.03
N LEU A 51 -11.69 -11.68 0.85
CA LEU A 51 -13.00 -12.25 0.52
C LEU A 51 -12.98 -13.78 0.52
N ILE A 52 -12.01 -14.39 -0.17
CA ILE A 52 -11.84 -15.85 -0.20
C ILE A 52 -11.54 -16.40 1.20
N GLY A 53 -10.61 -15.77 1.92
CA GLY A 53 -10.26 -16.14 3.29
C GLY A 53 -11.46 -16.05 4.24
N SER A 54 -12.27 -14.99 4.14
CA SER A 54 -13.47 -14.83 4.95
C SER A 54 -14.52 -15.90 4.65
N VAL A 55 -14.75 -16.23 3.38
CA VAL A 55 -15.69 -17.30 2.97
C VAL A 55 -15.22 -18.68 3.45
N LEU A 56 -13.91 -18.94 3.47
CA LEU A 56 -13.34 -20.21 3.94
C LEU A 56 -13.14 -20.27 5.47
N THR A 57 -13.33 -19.16 6.19
CA THR A 57 -13.13 -19.09 7.64
C THR A 57 -14.07 -20.00 8.46
N PRO A 58 -15.37 -20.19 8.10
CA PRO A 58 -16.26 -21.07 8.86
C PRO A 58 -15.79 -22.54 8.96
N ILE A 59 -15.00 -23.00 7.99
CA ILE A 59 -14.39 -24.34 7.99
C ILE A 59 -12.93 -24.33 8.46
N LEU A 60 -12.49 -23.25 9.10
CA LEU A 60 -11.14 -23.00 9.65
C LEU A 60 -9.99 -22.89 8.63
N ILE A 61 -10.21 -23.24 7.36
CA ILE A 61 -9.20 -23.15 6.29
C ILE A 61 -8.87 -21.70 5.92
N GLY A 62 -9.85 -20.80 6.05
CA GLY A 62 -9.68 -19.39 5.71
C GLY A 62 -8.85 -18.57 6.70
N VAL A 63 -8.73 -19.03 7.95
CA VAL A 63 -8.01 -18.34 9.03
C VAL A 63 -6.56 -17.99 8.67
N PRO A 64 -5.72 -18.93 8.18
CA PRO A 64 -4.35 -18.59 7.78
C PRO A 64 -4.28 -17.55 6.65
N ILE A 65 -5.27 -17.52 5.75
CA ILE A 65 -5.33 -16.54 4.66
C ILE A 65 -5.60 -15.14 5.22
N VAL A 66 -6.63 -15.00 6.06
CA VAL A 66 -6.98 -13.71 6.67
C VAL A 66 -5.82 -13.19 7.51
N VAL A 67 -5.21 -14.04 8.34
CA VAL A 67 -4.05 -13.65 9.17
C VAL A 67 -2.87 -13.20 8.30
N ALA A 68 -2.59 -13.90 7.18
CA ALA A 68 -1.53 -13.49 6.26
C ALA A 68 -1.80 -12.12 5.62
N VAL A 69 -3.05 -11.83 5.26
CA VAL A 69 -3.44 -10.51 4.71
C VAL A 69 -3.27 -9.41 5.75
N GLU A 70 -3.67 -9.64 7.00
CA GLU A 70 -3.49 -8.66 8.09
C GLU A 70 -2.01 -8.40 8.38
N ILE A 71 -1.17 -9.44 8.41
CA ILE A 71 0.29 -9.28 8.57
C ILE A 71 0.86 -8.47 7.40
N TRP A 72 0.48 -8.78 6.16
CA TRP A 72 0.91 -8.02 4.99
C TRP A 72 0.51 -6.54 5.13
N ALA A 73 -0.75 -6.27 5.46
CA ALA A 73 -1.25 -4.91 5.68
C ALA A 73 -0.47 -4.17 6.77
N PHE A 74 -0.16 -4.83 7.89
CA PHE A 74 0.61 -4.25 8.98
C PHE A 74 2.06 -3.92 8.57
N VAL A 75 2.72 -4.81 7.83
CA VAL A 75 4.06 -4.54 7.29
C VAL A 75 4.03 -3.34 6.35
N GLU A 76 3.03 -3.24 5.48
CA GLU A 76 2.88 -2.08 4.59
C GLU A 76 2.58 -0.79 5.34
N PHE A 77 1.77 -0.84 6.40
CA PHE A 77 1.54 0.30 7.28
C PHE A 77 2.86 0.84 7.85
N ILE A 78 3.72 -0.03 8.39
CA ILE A 78 5.04 0.37 8.89
C ILE A 78 5.89 0.95 7.76
N MET A 79 5.92 0.30 6.59
CA MET A 79 6.71 0.79 5.46
C MET A 79 6.26 2.16 4.94
N ILE A 80 4.96 2.45 4.99
CA ILE A 80 4.41 3.77 4.65
C ILE A 80 4.88 4.81 5.66
N LEU A 81 4.81 4.53 6.96
CA LEU A 81 5.26 5.43 8.02
C LEU A 81 6.77 5.73 7.91
N THR A 82 7.57 4.70 7.64
CA THR A 82 9.02 4.85 7.50
C THR A 82 9.45 5.34 6.11
N ARG A 83 8.52 5.55 5.19
CA ARG A 83 8.80 5.85 3.77
C ARG A 83 9.88 4.91 3.22
N SER A 84 9.70 3.61 3.43
CA SER A 84 10.71 2.61 3.07
C SER A 84 10.34 1.86 1.79
N GLY A 85 11.38 1.47 1.03
CA GLY A 85 11.20 0.72 -0.20
C GLY A 85 10.35 1.49 -1.20
N ARG A 86 9.32 0.83 -1.76
CA ARG A 86 8.45 1.44 -2.78
C ARG A 86 7.57 2.58 -2.26
N PHE A 87 7.36 2.69 -0.95
CA PHE A 87 6.48 3.70 -0.35
C PHE A 87 7.15 5.07 -0.16
N GLN A 88 8.31 5.29 -0.80
CA GLN A 88 8.88 6.63 -1.02
C GLN A 88 8.14 7.37 -2.13
N THR A 89 7.58 6.61 -3.08
CA THR A 89 6.90 7.11 -4.26
C THR A 89 5.49 6.53 -4.35
N ASP A 90 4.60 7.22 -5.05
CA ASP A 90 3.34 6.63 -5.49
C ASP A 90 3.54 5.67 -6.68
N ALA A 91 2.45 5.07 -7.17
CA ALA A 91 2.50 4.14 -8.30
C ALA A 91 2.96 4.77 -9.63
N HIS A 92 3.02 6.10 -9.73
CA HIS A 92 3.49 6.84 -10.90
C HIS A 92 4.94 7.29 -10.75
N GLY A 93 5.58 7.02 -9.60
CA GLY A 93 6.96 7.40 -9.31
C GLY A 93 7.11 8.79 -8.71
N PHE A 94 6.02 9.45 -8.30
CA PHE A 94 6.08 10.75 -7.64
C PHE A 94 6.31 10.59 -6.14
N LEU A 95 7.15 11.44 -5.54
CA LEU A 95 7.48 11.34 -4.11
C LEU A 95 6.29 11.73 -3.21
N LEU A 96 6.02 10.93 -2.18
CA LEU A 96 4.94 11.16 -1.20
C LEU A 96 5.31 12.16 -0.09
#